data_AF-A0AAJ2H3F7-F1
#
_entry.id   AF-A0AAJ2H3F7-F1
#
_cell.length_a   1.000
_cell.length_b   1.000
_cell.length_c   1.000
_cell.angle_alpha   90.00
_cell.angle_beta   90.00
_cell.angle_gamma   90.00
#
_symmetry.space_group_name_H-M   'P 1'
#
loop_
_entity.id
_entity.type
_entity.pdbx_description
1 polymer ?
#
loop_
_entity_poly.entity_id
_entity_poly.type
_entity_poly.pdbx_seq_one_letter_code
_entity_poly.pdbx_strand_id
1 'polypeptide(L)'
;WLAHFNGLKRDDLLQHVYQFDNESAINHVIRVASGLDSMVLGEPQIFGQVKNAVQDAKDANTVSTQFGRVFDHAFYAAKKVRTDTAVGEQAVSMGYAVVQLAQQVFSRLSETTALIVAAGEMNSLVARHLVDQGVGKLLICNRSVDRALVVADE
;
A
#
# COMPACT_ATOMS: atom_id res chain seq x y z
N TRP A 1 13.70 15.00 -16.62
CA TRP A 1 14.43 13.95 -15.89
C TRP A 1 13.67 12.62 -15.89
N LEU A 2 12.45 12.53 -15.31
CA LEU A 2 11.70 11.27 -15.18
C LEU A 2 11.50 10.50 -16.51
N ALA A 3 11.11 11.19 -17.58
CA ALA A 3 10.96 10.57 -18.91
C ALA A 3 12.29 9.98 -19.42
N HIS A 4 13.38 10.75 -19.31
CA HIS A 4 14.71 10.33 -19.74
C HIS A 4 15.23 9.13 -18.94
N PHE A 5 15.05 9.15 -17.61
CA PHE A 5 15.46 8.07 -16.73
C PHE A 5 14.79 6.73 -17.08
N ASN A 6 13.52 6.78 -17.52
CA ASN A 6 12.75 5.60 -17.91
C ASN A 6 12.81 5.29 -19.42
N GLY A 7 13.60 6.03 -20.20
CA GLY A 7 13.67 5.83 -21.66
C GLY A 7 12.36 6.14 -22.41
N LEU A 8 11.49 6.97 -21.84
CA LEU A 8 10.19 7.34 -22.41
C LEU A 8 10.27 8.66 -23.18
N LYS A 9 9.39 8.83 -24.18
CA LYS A 9 9.14 10.15 -24.75
C LYS A 9 8.41 11.01 -23.72
N ARG A 10 8.75 12.30 -23.70
CA ARG A 10 8.13 13.25 -22.77
C ARG A 10 6.62 13.34 -22.96
N ASP A 11 6.17 13.39 -24.21
CA ASP A 11 4.75 13.57 -24.52
C ASP A 11 3.91 12.37 -24.08
N ASP A 12 4.45 11.16 -24.22
CA ASP A 12 3.79 9.93 -23.72
C ASP A 12 3.66 9.97 -22.19
N LEU A 13 4.71 10.39 -21.47
CA LEU A 13 4.64 10.54 -20.00
C LEU A 13 3.61 11.60 -19.58
N LEU A 14 3.55 12.73 -20.29
CA LEU A 14 2.66 13.84 -19.95
C LEU A 14 1.17 13.47 -20.02
N GLN A 15 0.81 12.45 -20.80
CA GLN A 15 -0.56 11.94 -20.89
C GLN A 15 -0.99 11.13 -19.66
N HIS A 16 -0.04 10.73 -18.81
CA HIS A 16 -0.26 9.81 -17.69
C HIS A 16 0.19 10.35 -16.33
N VAL A 17 0.56 11.64 -16.25
CA VAL A 17 0.91 12.30 -14.99
C VAL A 17 -0.12 13.35 -14.63
N TYR A 18 -0.37 13.50 -13.34
CA TYR A 18 -1.08 14.65 -12.80
C TYR A 18 -0.07 15.63 -12.19
N GLN A 19 -0.39 16.91 -12.29
CA GLN A 19 0.38 17.99 -11.68
C GLN A 19 -0.53 18.77 -10.74
N PHE A 20 -0.04 18.98 -9.52
CA PHE A 20 -0.68 19.84 -8.54
C PHE A 20 0.32 20.90 -8.09
N ASP A 21 -0.18 22.11 -7.84
CA ASP A 21 0.62 23.24 -7.39
C ASP A 21 0.03 23.81 -6.09
N ASN A 22 0.89 24.42 -5.27
CA ASN A 22 0.52 25.13 -4.05
C ASN A 22 -0.39 24.30 -3.12
N GLU A 23 -1.56 24.83 -2.77
CA GLU A 23 -2.52 24.21 -1.87
C GLU A 23 -3.03 22.86 -2.40
N SER A 24 -3.22 22.71 -3.71
CA SER A 24 -3.64 21.45 -4.31
C SER A 24 -2.60 20.35 -4.10
N ALA A 25 -1.31 20.68 -4.15
CA ALA A 25 -0.23 19.72 -3.89
C ALA A 25 -0.23 19.26 -2.44
N ILE A 26 -0.42 20.18 -1.49
CA ILE A 26 -0.49 19.88 -0.06
C ILE A 26 -1.73 19.01 0.24
N ASN A 27 -2.89 19.40 -0.30
CA ASN A 27 -4.11 18.64 -0.17
C ASN A 27 -3.96 17.22 -0.73
N HIS A 28 -3.29 17.07 -1.88
CA HIS A 28 -3.01 15.75 -2.45
C HIS A 28 -2.16 14.89 -1.51
N VAL A 29 -1.05 15.42 -0.98
CA VAL A 29 -0.20 14.70 -0.03
C VAL A 29 -0.96 14.29 1.22
N ILE A 30 -1.81 15.16 1.77
CA ILE A 30 -2.66 14.84 2.92
C ILE A 30 -3.64 13.71 2.57
N ARG A 31 -4.30 13.77 1.41
CA ARG A 31 -5.25 12.72 0.97
C ARG A 31 -4.56 11.37 0.80
N VAL A 32 -3.40 11.35 0.13
CA VAL A 32 -2.59 10.14 -0.04
C VAL A 32 -2.13 9.59 1.31
N ALA A 33 -1.54 10.42 2.18
CA ALA A 33 -1.06 10.00 3.49
C ALA A 33 -2.19 9.53 4.42
N SER A 34 -3.40 10.08 4.26
CA SER A 34 -4.60 9.65 4.98
C SER A 34 -5.22 8.36 4.43
N GLY A 35 -4.74 7.87 3.28
CA GLY A 35 -5.34 6.73 2.57
C GLY A 35 -6.67 7.05 1.88
N LEU A 36 -7.00 8.34 1.71
CA LEU A 36 -8.20 8.83 1.01
C LEU A 36 -8.06 8.80 -0.51
N ASP A 37 -6.82 8.76 -0.98
CA ASP A 37 -6.48 8.60 -2.39
C ASP A 37 -5.66 7.32 -2.56
N SER A 38 -6.31 6.20 -2.22
CA SER A 38 -5.78 4.84 -2.37
C SER A 38 -6.85 3.97 -3.03
N MET A 39 -6.42 2.96 -3.77
CA MET A 39 -7.31 1.92 -4.31
C MET A 39 -8.10 1.24 -3.18
N VAL A 40 -7.48 1.13 -2.00
CA VAL A 40 -8.08 0.61 -0.79
C VAL A 40 -8.18 1.73 0.24
N LEU A 41 -9.38 2.27 0.42
CA LEU A 41 -9.66 3.40 1.29
C LEU A 41 -9.26 3.09 2.74
N GLY A 42 -8.38 3.91 3.33
CA GLY A 42 -7.98 3.81 4.73
C GLY A 42 -6.85 2.81 5.04
N GLU A 43 -6.26 2.18 4.02
CA GLU A 43 -5.12 1.28 4.18
C GLU A 43 -3.95 1.99 4.92
N PRO A 44 -3.39 1.41 6.01
CA PRO A 44 -2.35 2.07 6.79
C PRO A 44 -0.97 2.11 6.12
N GLN A 45 -0.75 1.27 5.10
CA GLN A 45 0.57 1.06 4.50
C GLN A 45 1.09 2.33 3.80
N ILE A 46 0.21 3.05 3.10
CA ILE A 46 0.61 4.26 2.35
C ILE A 46 1.17 5.36 3.27
N PHE A 47 0.62 5.51 4.48
CA PHE A 47 1.15 6.45 5.47
C PHE A 47 2.61 6.13 5.82
N GLY A 48 2.91 4.84 6.04
CA GLY A 48 4.26 4.37 6.31
C GLY A 48 5.21 4.59 5.14
N GLN A 49 4.75 4.33 3.91
CA GLN A 49 5.53 4.55 2.69
C GLN A 49 5.89 6.03 2.50
N VAL A 50 4.94 6.95 2.67
CA VAL A 50 5.21 8.39 2.58
C VAL A 50 6.19 8.83 3.68
N LYS A 51 6.04 8.31 4.91
CA LYS A 51 6.96 8.59 6.01
C LYS A 51 8.38 8.13 5.71
N ASN A 52 8.55 6.93 5.17
CA ASN A 52 9.86 6.39 4.81
C ASN A 52 10.49 7.22 3.68
N ALA A 53 9.75 7.56 2.63
CA ALA A 53 10.27 8.38 1.53
C ALA A 53 10.77 9.76 1.99
N VAL A 54 10.06 10.40 2.93
CA VAL A 54 10.52 11.66 3.53
C VAL A 54 11.75 11.46 4.39
N GLN A 55 11.83 10.35 5.12
CA GLN A 55 13.02 10.02 5.93
C GLN A 55 14.24 9.78 5.04
N ASP A 56 14.12 9.00 3.98
CA ASP A 56 15.19 8.75 3.01
C ASP A 56 15.70 10.06 2.40
N ALA A 57 14.78 10.97 2.06
CA ALA A 57 15.12 12.28 1.51
C ALA A 57 15.82 13.20 2.53
N LYS A 58 15.43 13.11 3.83
CA LYS A 58 16.10 13.81 4.94
C LYS A 58 17.52 13.26 5.14
N ASP A 59 17.69 11.94 5.15
CA ASP A 59 18.97 11.28 5.31
C ASP A 59 19.93 11.58 4.15
N ALA A 60 19.37 11.75 2.94
CA ALA A 60 20.10 12.23 1.76
C ALA A 60 20.38 13.75 1.75
N ASN A 61 19.96 14.50 2.77
CA ASN A 61 20.09 15.96 2.88
C ASN A 61 19.45 16.72 1.69
N THR A 62 18.37 16.18 1.12
CA THR A 62 17.67 16.78 -0.04
C THR A 62 16.39 17.52 0.35
N VAL A 63 16.01 17.46 1.63
CA VAL A 63 14.79 18.09 2.16
C VAL A 63 15.11 19.45 2.76
N SER A 64 14.50 20.50 2.22
CA SER A 64 14.57 21.83 2.82
C SER A 64 13.73 21.90 4.11
N THR A 65 14.06 22.83 5.00
CA THR A 65 13.30 23.04 6.25
C THR A 65 11.82 23.31 6.00
N GLN A 66 11.50 24.08 4.95
CA GLN A 66 10.11 24.39 4.59
C GLN A 66 9.38 23.14 4.11
N PHE A 67 10.02 22.33 3.27
CA PHE A 67 9.45 21.08 2.77
C PHE A 67 9.23 20.06 3.90
N GLY A 68 10.18 19.97 4.84
CA GLY A 68 10.03 19.14 6.04
C GLY A 68 8.78 19.49 6.86
N ARG A 69 8.54 20.80 7.10
CA ARG A 69 7.35 21.26 7.83
C ARG A 69 6.04 20.89 7.12
N VAL A 70 6.01 20.94 5.78
CA VAL A 70 4.82 20.52 5.01
C VAL A 70 4.46 19.07 5.32
N PHE A 71 5.45 18.17 5.32
CA PHE A 71 5.21 16.76 5.64
C PHE A 71 4.88 16.52 7.11
N ASP A 72 5.50 17.25 8.04
CA ASP A 72 5.13 17.16 9.47
C ASP A 72 3.65 17.54 9.68
N HIS A 73 3.17 18.59 9.02
CA HIS A 73 1.75 18.96 9.02
C HIS A 73 0.87 17.93 8.31
N ALA A 74 1.31 17.39 7.17
CA ALA A 74 0.57 16.38 6.46
C ALA A 74 0.40 15.09 7.29
N PHE A 75 1.44 14.66 8.01
CA PHE A 75 1.37 13.51 8.90
C PHE A 75 0.45 13.75 10.10
N TYR A 76 0.48 14.96 10.67
CA TYR A 76 -0.45 15.32 11.73
C TYR A 76 -1.91 15.27 11.24
N ALA A 77 -2.19 15.88 10.08
CA ALA A 77 -3.52 15.86 9.48
C ALA A 77 -3.98 14.44 9.16
N ALA A 78 -3.12 13.60 8.57
CA ALA A 78 -3.46 12.23 8.23
C ALA A 78 -3.76 11.37 9.46
N LYS A 79 -3.00 11.54 10.55
CA LYS A 79 -3.32 10.88 11.83
C LYS A 79 -4.67 11.34 12.37
N LYS A 80 -4.95 12.64 12.31
CA LYS A 80 -6.22 13.21 12.76
C LYS A 80 -7.40 12.67 11.95
N VAL A 81 -7.28 12.55 10.63
CA VAL A 81 -8.31 11.93 9.78
C VAL A 81 -8.61 10.50 10.23
N ARG A 82 -7.60 9.68 10.52
CA ARG A 82 -7.81 8.30 10.97
C ARG A 82 -8.38 8.19 12.38
N THR A 83 -8.06 9.14 13.27
CA THR A 83 -8.55 9.13 14.65
C THR A 83 -9.97 9.69 14.74
N ASP A 84 -10.27 10.76 14.00
CA ASP A 84 -11.50 11.53 14.15
C ASP A 84 -12.59 11.09 13.15
N THR A 85 -12.30 10.15 12.27
CA THR A 85 -13.24 9.62 11.27
C THR A 85 -13.17 8.10 11.19
N ALA A 86 -14.17 7.49 10.53
CA ALA A 86 -14.19 6.04 10.31
C ALA A 86 -13.14 5.53 9.29
N VAL A 87 -12.28 6.41 8.77
CA VAL A 87 -11.24 6.05 7.80
C VAL A 87 -10.21 5.14 8.47
N GLY A 88 -10.22 3.87 8.08
CA GLY A 88 -9.35 2.83 8.63
C GLY A 88 -9.95 2.06 9.81
N GLU A 89 -11.20 2.29 10.20
CA GLU A 89 -11.93 1.45 11.18
C GLU A 89 -12.29 0.09 10.60
N GLN A 90 -12.57 0.02 9.30
CA GLN A 90 -12.71 -1.24 8.58
C GLN A 90 -11.37 -1.60 7.96
N ALA A 91 -10.88 -2.80 8.28
CA ALA A 91 -9.69 -3.38 7.67
C ALA A 91 -9.97 -3.82 6.22
N VAL A 92 -10.33 -2.87 5.36
CA VAL A 92 -10.22 -3.09 3.91
C VAL A 92 -8.72 -3.02 3.64
N SER A 93 -8.12 -4.18 3.45
CA SER A 93 -6.74 -4.30 2.97
C SER A 93 -6.79 -4.88 1.55
N MET A 94 -5.71 -4.71 0.78
CA MET A 94 -5.60 -5.41 -0.50
C MET A 94 -5.75 -6.92 -0.31
N GLY A 95 -5.24 -7.48 0.79
CA GLY A 95 -5.42 -8.89 1.13
C GLY A 95 -6.88 -9.30 1.29
N TYR A 96 -7.66 -8.53 2.04
CA TYR A 96 -9.09 -8.75 2.19
C TYR A 96 -9.85 -8.66 0.85
N ALA A 97 -9.54 -7.65 0.04
CA ALA A 97 -10.18 -7.46 -1.27
C ALA A 97 -9.87 -8.62 -2.24
N VAL A 98 -8.63 -9.14 -2.24
CA VAL A 98 -8.25 -10.33 -3.01
C VAL A 98 -9.09 -11.55 -2.61
N VAL A 99 -9.32 -11.74 -1.31
CA VAL A 99 -10.12 -12.88 -0.82
C VAL A 99 -11.60 -12.72 -1.17
N GLN A 100 -12.15 -11.52 -1.05
CA GLN A 100 -13.52 -11.24 -1.51
C GLN A 100 -13.70 -11.52 -3.00
N LEU A 101 -12.74 -11.12 -3.82
CA LEU A 101 -12.75 -11.43 -5.25
C LEU A 101 -12.65 -12.95 -5.49
N ALA A 102 -11.78 -13.65 -4.75
CA ALA A 102 -11.67 -15.10 -4.84
C ALA A 102 -12.99 -15.81 -4.50
N GLN A 103 -13.75 -15.35 -3.52
CA GLN A 103 -15.08 -15.90 -3.19
C GLN A 103 -16.13 -15.67 -4.29
N GLN A 104 -16.04 -14.54 -5.01
CA GLN A 104 -16.92 -14.27 -6.14
C GLN A 104 -16.62 -15.15 -7.34
N VAL A 105 -15.34 -15.50 -7.54
CA VAL A 105 -14.89 -16.31 -8.69
C VAL A 105 -15.00 -17.81 -8.39
N PHE A 106 -14.66 -18.23 -7.17
CA PHE A 106 -14.64 -19.63 -6.76
C PHE A 106 -15.77 -19.92 -5.78
N SER A 107 -16.69 -20.78 -6.19
CA SER A 107 -17.89 -21.14 -5.41
C SER A 107 -17.58 -21.96 -4.14
N ARG A 108 -16.42 -22.64 -4.08
CA ARG A 108 -15.96 -23.41 -2.90
C ARG A 108 -14.47 -23.26 -2.66
N LEU A 109 -14.09 -22.26 -1.86
CA LEU A 109 -12.69 -22.07 -1.46
C LEU A 109 -12.11 -23.27 -0.70
N SER A 110 -12.94 -23.99 0.06
CA SER A 110 -12.54 -25.19 0.81
C SER A 110 -12.10 -26.38 -0.06
N GLU A 111 -12.45 -26.38 -1.34
CA GLU A 111 -11.99 -27.39 -2.32
C GLU A 111 -10.83 -26.87 -3.18
N THR A 112 -10.39 -25.64 -2.94
CA THR A 112 -9.38 -24.95 -3.75
C THR A 112 -8.00 -25.02 -3.09
N THR A 113 -6.95 -25.15 -3.91
CA THR A 113 -5.56 -24.94 -3.50
C THR A 113 -5.10 -23.56 -3.92
N ALA A 114 -4.76 -22.69 -2.97
CA ALA A 114 -4.17 -21.39 -3.24
C ALA A 114 -2.63 -21.48 -3.20
N LEU A 115 -1.97 -20.89 -4.20
CA LEU A 115 -0.51 -20.74 -4.23
C LEU A 115 -0.17 -19.26 -4.06
N ILE A 116 0.53 -18.94 -2.98
CA ILE A 116 1.12 -17.62 -2.77
C ILE A 116 2.56 -17.64 -3.24
N VAL A 117 2.88 -16.75 -4.18
CA VAL A 117 4.24 -16.55 -4.69
C VAL A 117 4.83 -15.31 -4.02
N ALA A 118 6.00 -15.49 -3.40
CA ALA A 118 6.69 -14.59 -2.48
C ALA A 118 6.07 -14.50 -1.08
N ALA A 119 6.93 -14.35 -0.07
CA ALA A 119 6.56 -14.23 1.34
C ALA A 119 6.95 -12.84 1.85
N GLY A 120 6.15 -11.83 1.49
CA GLY A 120 6.25 -10.46 1.97
C GLY A 120 5.01 -10.05 2.77
N GLU A 121 5.06 -8.91 3.45
CA GLU A 121 4.03 -8.44 4.39
C GLU A 121 2.60 -8.49 3.83
N MET A 122 2.40 -8.02 2.58
CA MET A 122 1.09 -8.08 1.91
C MET A 122 0.62 -9.52 1.64
N ASN A 123 1.54 -10.42 1.27
CA ASN A 123 1.22 -11.80 0.95
C ASN A 123 0.92 -12.61 2.23
N SER A 124 1.55 -12.29 3.36
CA SER A 124 1.19 -12.83 4.66
C SER A 124 -0.24 -12.45 5.05
N LEU A 125 -0.63 -11.18 4.82
CA LEU A 125 -2.01 -10.74 5.04
C LEU A 125 -2.99 -11.52 4.16
N VAL A 126 -2.70 -11.69 2.86
CA VAL A 126 -3.54 -12.48 1.95
C VAL A 126 -3.66 -13.94 2.42
N ALA A 127 -2.54 -14.57 2.81
CA ALA A 127 -2.51 -15.94 3.34
C ALA A 127 -3.47 -16.10 4.51
N ARG A 128 -3.34 -15.24 5.54
CA ARG A 128 -4.19 -15.29 6.73
C ARG A 128 -5.66 -15.14 6.38
N HIS A 129 -6.01 -14.17 5.52
CA HIS A 129 -7.40 -13.99 5.09
C HIS A 129 -7.94 -15.20 4.31
N LEU A 130 -7.13 -15.88 3.49
CA LEU A 130 -7.57 -17.09 2.78
C LEU A 130 -7.80 -18.26 3.75
N VAL A 131 -6.95 -18.41 4.76
CA VAL A 131 -7.11 -19.41 5.82
C VAL A 131 -8.36 -19.13 6.65
N ASP A 132 -8.56 -17.87 7.07
CA ASP A 132 -9.74 -17.44 7.83
C ASP A 132 -11.06 -17.67 7.06
N GLN A 133 -11.00 -17.63 5.73
CA GLN A 133 -12.14 -17.93 4.84
C GLN A 133 -12.23 -19.41 4.44
N GLY A 134 -11.39 -20.28 5.01
CA GLY A 134 -11.51 -21.72 4.87
C GLY A 134 -11.01 -22.28 3.54
N VAL A 135 -9.93 -21.72 2.97
CA VAL A 135 -9.27 -22.33 1.81
C VAL A 135 -8.85 -23.77 2.10
N GLY A 136 -9.01 -24.67 1.13
CA GLY A 136 -8.72 -26.10 1.33
C GLY A 136 -7.24 -26.40 1.56
N LYS A 137 -6.37 -25.78 0.75
CA LYS A 137 -4.92 -25.91 0.89
C LYS A 137 -4.23 -24.60 0.54
N LEU A 138 -3.25 -24.21 1.35
CA LEU A 138 -2.37 -23.08 1.08
C LEU A 138 -0.96 -23.58 0.78
N LEU A 139 -0.37 -23.11 -0.32
CA LEU A 139 1.02 -23.35 -0.71
C LEU A 139 1.76 -22.01 -0.74
N ILE A 140 2.95 -21.95 -0.14
CA ILE A 140 3.79 -20.74 -0.15
C ILE A 140 5.07 -21.05 -0.91
N CYS A 141 5.34 -20.29 -1.97
CA CYS A 141 6.56 -20.39 -2.75
C CYS A 141 7.37 -19.10 -2.59
N ASN A 142 8.61 -19.20 -2.10
CA ASN A 142 9.48 -18.04 -1.96
C ASN A 142 10.93 -18.38 -2.28
N ARG A 143 11.71 -17.37 -2.68
CA ARG A 143 13.14 -17.54 -3.00
C ARG A 143 13.96 -17.99 -1.78
N SER A 144 13.60 -17.53 -0.59
CA SER A 144 14.19 -17.97 0.69
C SER A 144 13.17 -18.84 1.42
N VAL A 145 13.59 -20.07 1.75
CA VAL A 145 12.77 -21.04 2.46
C VAL A 145 12.42 -20.53 3.86
N ASP A 146 13.36 -19.92 4.58
CA ASP A 146 13.13 -19.39 5.93
C ASP A 146 11.96 -18.40 5.96
N ARG A 147 11.89 -17.50 4.96
CA ARG A 147 10.77 -16.56 4.82
C ARG A 147 9.46 -17.24 4.46
N ALA A 148 9.48 -18.33 3.69
CA ALA A 148 8.26 -19.10 3.42
C ALA A 148 7.73 -19.78 4.68
N LEU A 149 8.63 -20.32 5.51
CA LEU A 149 8.29 -20.97 6.77
C LEU A 149 7.66 -19.99 7.76
N VAL A 150 8.22 -18.78 7.90
CA VAL A 150 7.63 -17.75 8.77
C VAL A 150 6.16 -17.48 8.44
N VAL A 151 5.79 -17.44 7.16
CA VAL A 151 4.39 -17.20 6.74
C VAL A 151 3.53 -18.45 6.83
N ALA A 152 4.13 -19.64 6.78
CA ALA A 152 3.43 -20.91 6.93
C ALA A 152 3.10 -21.23 8.40
N ASP A 153 3.92 -20.74 9.33
CA ASP A 153 3.76 -20.94 10.78
C ASP A 153 2.84 -19.89 11.45
N GLU A 154 2.44 -18.84 10.72
CA GLU A 154 1.46 -17.81 11.14
C GLU A 154 0.01 -18.23 10.87
#